data_AF-A0A6A8LT81-F1
#
_entry.id   AF-A0A6A8LT81-F1
#
_cell.length_a   1.000
_cell.length_b   1.000
_cell.length_c   1.000
_cell.angle_alpha   90.00
_cell.angle_beta   90.00
_cell.angle_gamma   90.00
#
_symmetry.space_group_name_H-M   'P 1'
#
loop_
_entity.id
_entity.type
_entity.pdbx_description
1 polymer ?
#
loop_
_entity_poly.entity_id
_entity_poly.type
_entity_poly.pdbx_seq_one_letter_code
_entity_poly.pdbx_strand_id
1 'polypeptide(L)'
;MGQSPSSKNYTNNSSDHILVQGNADMKNGHVEPRVWTTQITKQAKKGDLILSVRAPVGDIGKTDYDVVIGRGVAAIKGNEYIFQVLIKMKDSGYWT
;
A
#
# COMPACT_ATOMS: atom_id res chain seq x y z
N MET A 1 -18.40 3.99 -4.19
CA MET A 1 -17.02 4.23 -4.68
C MET A 1 -16.09 4.32 -3.48
N GLY A 2 -14.98 3.58 -3.45
CA GLY A 2 -14.08 3.54 -2.29
C GLY A 2 -13.29 4.84 -2.16
N GLN A 3 -13.63 5.65 -1.17
CA GLN A 3 -12.98 6.93 -0.91
C GLN A 3 -11.69 6.73 -0.11
N SER A 4 -10.66 7.52 -0.39
CA SER A 4 -9.51 7.64 0.53
C SER A 4 -9.95 8.32 1.82
N PRO A 5 -9.26 8.08 2.95
CA PRO A 5 -9.53 8.82 4.17
C PRO A 5 -9.37 10.32 3.92
N SER A 6 -10.19 11.13 4.57
CA SER A 6 -10.09 12.59 4.47
C SER A 6 -8.79 13.05 5.12
N SER A 7 -8.08 13.99 4.48
CA SER A 7 -6.82 14.55 5.01
C SER A 7 -6.95 15.15 6.41
N LYS A 8 -8.17 15.52 6.84
CA LYS A 8 -8.47 16.00 8.20
C LYS A 8 -8.26 14.93 9.29
N ASN A 9 -8.34 13.65 8.90
CA ASN A 9 -8.19 12.50 9.79
C ASN A 9 -6.78 11.92 9.73
N TYR A 10 -5.82 12.63 9.12
CA TYR A 10 -4.43 12.21 9.08
C TYR A 10 -3.73 12.63 10.37
N THR A 11 -2.95 11.72 10.91
CA THR A 11 -2.36 11.81 12.25
C THR A 11 -0.94 11.26 12.21
N ASN A 12 -0.12 11.73 13.14
CA ASN A 12 1.25 11.26 13.34
C ASN A 12 1.36 10.37 14.60
N ASN A 13 0.21 9.94 15.16
CA ASN A 13 0.17 9.06 16.31
C ASN A 13 0.24 7.60 15.84
N SER A 14 1.27 6.90 16.30
CA SER A 14 1.50 5.49 15.99
C SER A 14 0.45 4.53 16.56
N SER A 15 -0.43 5.01 17.45
CA SER A 15 -1.55 4.25 17.99
C SER A 15 -2.74 4.14 17.04
N ASP A 16 -2.80 5.00 16.01
CA ASP A 16 -3.88 5.00 15.01
C ASP A 16 -3.61 3.97 13.90
N HIS A 17 -4.47 3.89 12.89
CA HIS A 17 -4.28 2.97 11.77
C HIS A 17 -3.24 3.49 10.78
N ILE A 18 -2.27 2.65 10.41
CA ILE A 18 -1.25 2.99 9.41
C ILE A 18 -1.95 3.28 8.07
N LEU A 19 -1.61 4.40 7.44
CA LEU A 19 -2.14 4.80 6.15
C LEU A 19 -1.08 4.65 5.06
N VAL A 20 -1.39 3.87 4.02
CA VAL A 20 -0.53 3.69 2.83
C VAL A 20 -1.18 4.38 1.64
N GLN A 21 -0.57 5.42 1.09
CA GLN A 21 -1.14 6.22 -0.01
C GLN A 21 -0.39 6.04 -1.33
N GLY A 22 0.89 5.68 -1.30
CA GLY A 22 1.71 5.54 -2.49
C GLY A 22 3.13 5.07 -2.20
N ASN A 23 4.01 5.26 -3.18
CA ASN A 23 5.38 4.73 -3.15
C ASN A 23 6.22 5.31 -2.02
N ALA A 24 5.92 6.53 -1.55
CA ALA A 24 6.62 7.14 -0.42
C ALA A 24 6.40 6.40 0.92
N ASP A 25 5.38 5.55 0.99
CA ASP A 25 5.05 4.73 2.16
C ASP A 25 5.52 3.26 1.95
N MET A 26 6.31 3.00 0.91
CA MET A 26 6.90 1.71 0.59
C MET A 26 8.42 1.84 0.45
N LYS A 27 9.16 0.90 1.03
CA LYS A 27 10.61 0.89 1.00
C LYS A 27 11.13 -0.53 0.99
N ASN A 28 12.07 -0.82 0.09
CA ASN A 28 12.67 -2.15 -0.07
C ASN A 28 11.62 -3.29 -0.23
N GLY A 29 10.49 -3.01 -0.89
CA GLY A 29 9.42 -4.01 -1.07
C GLY A 29 8.55 -4.25 0.16
N HIS A 30 8.65 -3.42 1.21
CA HIS A 30 7.79 -3.49 2.40
C HIS A 30 7.12 -2.14 2.67
N VAL A 31 5.97 -2.17 3.35
CA VAL A 31 5.33 -0.94 3.84
C VAL A 31 6.16 -0.34 4.97
N GLU A 32 6.57 0.92 4.83
CA GLU A 32 7.23 1.72 5.87
C GLU A 32 6.21 2.75 6.41
N PRO A 33 5.62 2.52 7.59
CA PRO A 33 4.62 3.42 8.15
C PRO A 33 5.19 4.82 8.40
N ARG A 34 4.57 5.84 7.81
CA ARG A 34 4.96 7.26 7.96
C ARG A 34 3.80 8.15 8.41
N VAL A 35 2.57 7.79 8.03
CA VAL A 35 1.35 8.54 8.31
C VAL A 35 0.31 7.56 8.84
N TRP A 36 -0.51 8.02 9.75
CA TRP A 36 -1.62 7.26 10.32
C TRP A 36 -2.95 7.97 10.07
N THR A 37 -4.05 7.25 10.28
CA THR A 37 -5.40 7.79 10.18
C THR A 37 -6.33 7.18 11.23
N THR A 38 -7.22 8.00 11.76
CA THR A 38 -8.35 7.56 12.58
C THR A 38 -9.52 7.05 11.75
N GLN A 39 -9.56 7.40 10.45
CA GLN A 39 -10.66 7.02 9.57
C GLN A 39 -10.31 5.78 8.76
N ILE A 40 -10.98 4.68 9.08
CA ILE A 40 -10.90 3.45 8.31
C ILE A 40 -11.77 3.59 7.05
N THR A 41 -11.18 3.35 5.88
CA THR A 41 -11.92 3.26 4.61
C THR A 41 -11.79 1.86 3.99
N LYS A 42 -10.69 1.59 3.30
CA LYS A 42 -10.31 0.26 2.81
C LYS A 42 -9.11 -0.23 3.59
N GLN A 43 -9.14 -1.49 4.00
CA GLN A 43 -8.06 -2.11 4.75
C GLN A 43 -7.39 -3.21 3.93
N ALA A 44 -6.08 -3.33 4.12
CA ALA A 44 -5.27 -4.47 3.75
C ALA A 44 -4.79 -5.15 5.04
N LYS A 45 -4.73 -6.47 5.03
CA LYS A 45 -4.31 -7.23 6.21
C LYS A 45 -2.82 -7.52 6.15
N LYS A 46 -2.23 -7.80 7.31
CA LYS A 46 -0.87 -8.33 7.39
C LYS A 46 -0.68 -9.50 6.43
N GLY A 47 0.36 -9.42 5.61
CA GLY A 47 0.72 -10.41 4.60
C GLY A 47 0.16 -10.11 3.21
N ASP A 48 -0.79 -9.19 3.06
CA ASP A 48 -1.29 -8.76 1.75
C ASP A 48 -0.21 -8.00 0.97
N LEU A 49 -0.34 -8.04 -0.35
CA LEU A 49 0.54 -7.33 -1.27
C LEU A 49 -0.06 -5.95 -1.56
N ILE A 50 0.79 -4.93 -1.63
CA ILE A 50 0.44 -3.57 -1.99
C ILE A 50 1.05 -3.26 -3.35
N LEU A 51 0.21 -2.85 -4.30
CA LEU A 51 0.62 -2.45 -5.64
C LEU A 51 0.33 -0.95 -5.81
N SER A 52 1.34 -0.18 -6.23
CA SER A 52 1.14 1.20 -6.65
C SER A 52 0.43 1.26 -7.99
N VAL A 53 -0.70 1.96 -8.02
CA VAL A 53 -1.52 2.18 -9.21
C VAL A 53 -1.43 3.61 -9.73
N ARG A 54 -0.64 4.47 -9.09
CA ARG A 54 -0.43 5.87 -9.47
C ARG A 54 1.06 6.15 -9.64
N ALA A 55 1.41 6.97 -10.63
CA ALA A 55 2.78 7.27 -11.01
C ALA A 55 3.71 7.55 -9.80
N PRO A 56 4.88 6.87 -9.70
CA PRO A 56 5.34 5.76 -10.54
C PRO A 56 4.50 4.49 -10.34
N VAL A 57 3.88 4.00 -11.41
CA VAL A 57 3.00 2.82 -11.38
C VAL A 57 3.86 1.56 -11.30
N GLY A 58 3.39 0.56 -10.58
CA GLY A 58 4.00 -0.77 -10.60
C GLY A 58 5.03 -1.03 -9.51
N ASP A 59 5.23 -0.12 -8.55
CA ASP A 59 5.92 -0.49 -7.31
C ASP A 59 5.09 -1.48 -6.51
N ILE A 60 5.72 -2.56 -6.06
CA ILE A 60 5.07 -3.64 -5.31
C ILE A 60 5.77 -3.78 -3.96
N GLY A 61 4.98 -3.93 -2.91
CA GLY A 61 5.46 -4.26 -1.60
C GLY A 61 4.54 -5.20 -0.84
N LYS A 62 4.96 -5.62 0.35
CA LYS A 62 4.18 -6.42 1.28
C LYS A 62 3.96 -5.64 2.57
N THR A 63 2.78 -5.78 3.15
CA THR A 63 2.51 -5.18 4.47
C THR A 63 2.73 -6.19 5.58
N ASP A 64 3.51 -5.81 6.59
CA ASP A 64 3.68 -6.59 7.83
C ASP A 64 2.66 -6.19 8.92
N TYR A 65 1.75 -5.27 8.57
CA TYR A 65 0.76 -4.67 9.45
C TYR A 65 -0.64 -4.69 8.81
N ASP A 66 -1.67 -4.54 9.63
CA ASP A 66 -3.00 -4.18 9.15
C ASP A 66 -3.03 -2.68 8.84
N VAL A 67 -3.25 -2.33 7.58
CA VAL A 67 -3.12 -0.96 7.08
C VAL A 67 -4.38 -0.49 6.40
N VAL A 68 -4.63 0.81 6.44
CA VAL A 68 -5.64 1.48 5.62
C VAL A 68 -4.98 1.91 4.32
N ILE A 69 -5.60 1.58 3.18
CA ILE A 69 -5.08 1.92 1.86
C ILE A 69 -5.77 3.14 1.27
N GLY A 70 -4.97 4.03 0.69
CA GLY A 70 -5.40 5.18 -0.07
C GLY A 70 -5.67 4.87 -1.54
N ARG A 71 -6.00 5.91 -2.31
CA ARG A 71 -6.32 5.79 -3.74
C ARG A 71 -5.14 5.46 -4.65
N GLY A 72 -3.91 5.76 -4.21
CA GLY A 72 -2.71 5.58 -5.02
C GLY A 72 -2.19 4.15 -5.03
N VAL A 73 -2.77 3.27 -4.21
CA VAL A 73 -2.37 1.88 -4.06
C VAL A 73 -3.58 0.95 -4.10
N ALA A 74 -3.33 -0.30 -4.46
CA ALA A 74 -4.28 -1.39 -4.39
C ALA A 74 -3.71 -2.50 -3.49
N ALA A 75 -4.57 -3.10 -2.67
CA ALA A 75 -4.23 -4.30 -1.93
C ALA A 75 -4.65 -5.55 -2.73
N ILE A 76 -3.74 -6.51 -2.80
CA ILE A 76 -3.92 -7.79 -3.48
C ILE A 76 -3.71 -8.89 -2.46
N LYS A 77 -4.73 -9.73 -2.27
CA LYS A 77 -4.57 -10.96 -1.51
C LYS A 77 -3.81 -11.96 -2.37
N GLY A 78 -2.58 -12.25 -1.99
CA GLY A 78 -1.69 -13.09 -2.77
C GLY A 78 -0.68 -13.83 -1.90
N ASN A 79 -0.09 -14.87 -2.47
CA ASN A 79 1.01 -15.60 -1.87
C ASN A 79 2.35 -15.10 -2.45
N GLU A 80 3.44 -15.71 -1.98
CA GLU A 80 4.80 -15.40 -2.43
C GLU A 80 4.96 -15.55 -3.94
N TYR A 81 4.30 -16.54 -4.56
CA TYR A 81 4.34 -16.73 -6.01
C TYR A 81 3.80 -15.50 -6.76
N ILE A 82 2.64 -14.97 -6.36
CA ILE A 82 2.07 -13.77 -6.98
C ILE A 82 3.00 -12.57 -6.80
N PHE A 83 3.61 -12.41 -5.62
CA PHE A 83 4.57 -11.34 -5.37
C PHE A 83 5.77 -11.39 -6.33
N GLN A 84 6.39 -12.56 -6.49
CA GLN A 84 7.51 -12.75 -7.41
C GLN A 84 7.11 -12.49 -8.88
N VAL A 85 5.90 -12.89 -9.29
CA VAL A 85 5.38 -12.60 -10.63
C VAL A 85 5.22 -11.10 -10.85
N LEU A 86 4.64 -10.39 -9.88
CA LEU A 86 4.45 -8.94 -9.98
C LEU A 86 5.78 -8.19 -10.05
N ILE A 87 6.77 -8.59 -9.25
CA ILE A 87 8.14 -8.05 -9.32
C ILE A 87 8.73 -8.30 -10.70
N LYS A 88 8.64 -9.53 -11.21
CA LYS A 88 9.14 -9.86 -12.55
C LYS A 88 8.50 -9.01 -13.64
N MET A 89 7.18 -8.77 -13.55
CA MET A 89 6.48 -7.90 -14.50
C MET A 89 7.01 -6.46 -14.44
N LYS A 90 7.25 -5.93 -13.23
CA LYS A 90 7.87 -4.62 -13.03
C LYS A 90 9.27 -4.57 -13.65
N ASP A 91 10.12 -5.55 -13.37
CA ASP A 91 11.50 -5.59 -13.88
C ASP A 91 11.56 -5.78 -15.40
N SER A 92 10.56 -6.43 -15.99
CA SER A 92 10.40 -6.52 -17.45
C SER A 92 9.88 -5.22 -18.10
N GLY A 93 9.63 -4.17 -17.32
CA GLY A 93 9.13 -2.90 -17.81
C GLY A 93 7.66 -2.89 -18.20
N TYR A 94 6.86 -3.86 -17.75
CA TYR A 94 5.45 -4.01 -18.16
C TYR A 94 4.58 -2.78 -17.87
N TRP A 95 4.92 -2.01 -16.83
CA TRP A 95 4.15 -0.84 -16.39
C TRP A 95 4.65 0.49 -16.98
N THR A 96 5.70 0.45 -17.81
CA THR A 96 6.40 1.61 -18.39
C THR A 96 6.13 1.78 -19.87
#